data_AF-A0A0A0J0S2-F1
#
_entry.id   AF-A0A0A0J0S2-F1
#
_cell.length_a   1.000
_cell.length_b   1.000
_cell.length_c   1.000
_cell.angle_alpha   90.00
_cell.angle_beta   90.00
_cell.angle_gamma   90.00
#
_symmetry.space_group_name_H-M   'P 1'
#
loop_
_entity.id
_entity.type
_entity.pdbx_description
1 polymer ?
#
loop_
_entity_poly.entity_id
_entity_poly.type
_entity_poly.pdbx_seq_one_letter_code
_entity_poly.pdbx_strand_id
1 'polypeptide(L)'
;MNGGAGVALVAVSVFAWAMYADWKYATNDRLARWLLPIVRRWGRRYGLAAFLLSLAGLALFGVAEVAGYFIARAMGDPRWSLLAVLPAMLAYAPVTFAMAPIDTLGFQQWRESLRKAGAGDSEQRWIARLGGLPALLGLSVMISALFPIFL
;
A
#
# COMPACT_ATOMS: atom_id res chain seq x y z
N MET A 1 22.19 10.26 -14.59
CA MET A 1 20.84 9.72 -14.91
C MET A 1 19.84 10.82 -14.64
N ASN A 2 18.93 11.09 -15.56
CA ASN A 2 17.84 12.05 -15.32
C ASN A 2 17.04 11.56 -14.10
N GLY A 3 16.92 12.34 -13.04
CA GLY A 3 16.27 11.91 -11.78
C GLY A 3 14.88 11.31 -11.99
N GLY A 4 14.13 11.84 -12.96
CA GLY A 4 12.83 11.29 -13.35
C GLY A 4 12.87 9.85 -13.88
N ALA A 5 13.95 9.41 -14.54
CA ALA A 5 14.10 8.04 -15.01
C ALA A 5 14.29 7.05 -13.85
N GLY A 6 14.98 7.47 -12.77
CA GLY A 6 15.14 6.67 -11.55
C GLY A 6 13.82 6.49 -10.82
N VAL A 7 13.07 7.58 -10.64
CA VAL A 7 11.72 7.55 -10.05
C VAL A 7 10.79 6.64 -10.86
N ALA A 8 10.76 6.81 -12.19
CA ALA A 8 9.93 6.00 -13.07
C ALA A 8 10.28 4.51 -12.99
N LEU A 9 11.58 4.16 -12.99
CA LEU A 9 12.04 2.78 -12.90
C LEU A 9 11.56 2.12 -11.60
N VAL A 10 11.73 2.79 -10.45
CA VAL A 10 11.31 2.26 -9.16
C VAL A 10 9.78 2.15 -9.10
N ALA A 11 9.05 3.18 -9.52
CA ALA A 11 7.59 3.18 -9.52
C ALA A 11 7.01 2.03 -10.37
N VAL A 12 7.52 1.85 -11.60
CA VAL A 12 7.11 0.74 -12.49
C VAL A 12 7.47 -0.62 -11.89
N SER A 13 8.64 -0.75 -11.26
CA SER A 13 9.05 -2.00 -10.61
C SER A 13 8.14 -2.37 -9.44
N VAL A 14 7.81 -1.39 -8.60
CA VAL A 14 6.89 -1.56 -7.46
C VAL A 14 5.48 -1.90 -7.94
N PHE A 15 5.00 -1.25 -9.00
CA PHE A 15 3.71 -1.56 -9.62
C PHE A 15 3.68 -2.98 -10.20
N ALA A 16 4.68 -3.36 -10.99
CA ALA A 16 4.81 -4.69 -11.57
C ALA A 16 4.90 -5.77 -10.47
N TRP A 17 5.63 -5.49 -9.39
CA TRP A 17 5.68 -6.36 -8.22
C TRP A 17 4.30 -6.54 -7.58
N ALA A 18 3.54 -5.46 -7.37
CA ALA A 18 2.21 -5.55 -6.79
C ALA A 18 1.26 -6.40 -7.65
N MET A 19 1.29 -6.20 -8.97
CA MET A 19 0.51 -7.03 -9.91
C MET A 19 0.94 -8.51 -9.88
N TYR A 20 2.25 -8.77 -9.90
CA TYR A 20 2.79 -10.12 -9.81
C TYR A 20 2.41 -10.80 -8.49
N ALA A 21 2.52 -10.07 -7.38
CA ALA A 21 2.17 -10.56 -6.06
C ALA A 21 0.68 -10.90 -5.98
N ASP A 22 -0.19 -10.07 -6.57
CA ASP A 22 -1.62 -10.40 -6.64
C ASP A 22 -1.88 -11.64 -7.51
N TRP A 23 -1.32 -11.69 -8.73
CA TRP A 23 -1.49 -12.83 -9.63
C TRP A 23 -0.99 -14.15 -9.03
N LYS A 24 0.21 -14.15 -8.42
CA LYS A 24 0.84 -15.37 -7.90
C LYS A 24 0.30 -15.79 -6.55
N TYR A 25 0.02 -14.85 -5.65
CA TYR A 25 -0.33 -15.14 -4.26
C TYR A 25 -1.80 -14.88 -3.93
N ALA A 26 -2.61 -14.41 -4.89
CA ALA A 26 -3.99 -13.96 -4.68
C ALA A 26 -4.07 -12.99 -3.50
N THR A 27 -3.20 -11.98 -3.53
CA THR A 27 -2.98 -11.07 -2.40
C THR A 27 -4.27 -10.35 -2.01
N ASN A 28 -5.09 -9.95 -2.98
CA ASN A 28 -6.40 -9.35 -2.74
C ASN A 28 -7.35 -10.29 -1.99
N ASP A 29 -7.50 -11.54 -2.44
CA ASP A 29 -8.37 -12.52 -1.79
C ASP A 29 -7.87 -12.93 -0.40
N ARG A 30 -6.55 -12.98 -0.20
CA ARG A 30 -5.95 -13.25 1.12
C ARG A 30 -6.13 -12.07 2.06
N LEU A 31 -5.89 -10.85 1.59
CA LEU A 31 -6.08 -9.63 2.35
C LEU A 31 -7.55 -9.50 2.76
N ALA A 32 -8.50 -9.70 1.85
CA ALA A 32 -9.93 -9.67 2.15
C ALA A 32 -10.32 -10.70 3.23
N ARG A 33 -9.86 -11.96 3.10
CA ARG A 33 -10.12 -13.02 4.09
C ARG A 33 -9.48 -12.76 5.45
N TRP A 34 -8.31 -12.12 5.49
CA TRP A 34 -7.64 -11.76 6.74
C TRP A 34 -8.25 -10.53 7.40
N LEU A 35 -8.59 -9.53 6.59
CA LEU A 35 -9.09 -8.23 7.05
C LEU A 35 -10.51 -8.36 7.62
N LEU A 36 -11.40 -9.07 6.93
CA LEU A 36 -12.81 -9.16 7.31
C LEU A 36 -13.05 -9.63 8.75
N PRO A 37 -12.44 -10.73 9.26
CA PRO A 37 -12.64 -11.15 10.65
C PRO A 37 -12.07 -10.13 11.65
N ILE A 38 -10.94 -9.49 11.36
CA ILE A 38 -10.35 -8.46 12.23
C ILE A 38 -11.29 -7.27 12.34
N VAL A 39 -11.77 -6.82 11.19
CA VAL A 39 -12.66 -5.67 11.06
C VAL A 39 -14.02 -5.94 11.72
N ARG A 40 -14.55 -7.17 11.63
CA ARG A 40 -15.79 -7.59 12.30
C ARG A 40 -15.66 -7.68 13.82
N ARG A 41 -14.47 -7.96 14.38
CA ARG A 41 -14.24 -7.90 15.84
C ARG A 41 -14.55 -6.51 16.41
N TRP A 42 -14.50 -5.47 15.59
CA TRP A 42 -14.78 -4.08 15.97
C TRP A 42 -16.25 -3.69 15.76
N GLY A 43 -17.12 -4.67 15.49
CA GLY A 43 -18.58 -4.49 15.39
C GLY A 43 -18.97 -3.53 14.27
N ARG A 44 -19.85 -2.57 14.56
CA ARG A 44 -20.34 -1.57 13.59
C ARG A 44 -19.28 -0.61 13.06
N ARG A 45 -18.05 -0.61 13.61
CA ARG A 45 -16.96 0.30 13.24
C ARG A 45 -15.99 -0.30 12.22
N TYR A 46 -16.47 -1.20 11.37
CA TYR A 46 -15.63 -1.91 10.41
C TYR A 46 -14.82 -0.97 9.48
N GLY A 47 -15.43 0.14 9.07
CA GLY A 47 -14.74 1.16 8.29
C GLY A 47 -13.56 1.83 9.02
N LEU A 48 -13.71 2.09 10.32
CA LEU A 48 -12.64 2.66 11.14
C LEU A 48 -11.50 1.66 11.34
N ALA A 49 -11.81 0.38 11.51
CA ALA A 49 -10.79 -0.66 11.64
C ALA A 49 -9.97 -0.79 10.34
N ALA A 50 -10.63 -0.78 9.17
CA ALA A 50 -9.94 -0.76 7.88
C ALA A 50 -9.04 0.50 7.74
N PHE A 51 -9.56 1.67 8.10
CA PHE A 51 -8.79 2.91 8.11
C PHE A 51 -7.54 2.83 8.99
N LEU A 52 -7.69 2.38 10.24
CA LEU A 52 -6.57 2.27 11.20
C LEU A 52 -5.52 1.25 10.74
N LEU A 53 -5.93 0.15 10.11
CA LEU A 53 -5.01 -0.83 9.55
C LEU A 53 -4.22 -0.24 8.38
N SER A 54 -4.88 0.46 7.46
CA SER A 54 -4.20 1.15 6.35
C SER A 54 -3.26 2.26 6.86
N LEU A 55 -3.68 3.00 7.89
CA LEU A 55 -2.88 4.03 8.55
C LEU A 55 -1.67 3.43 9.28
N ALA A 56 -1.82 2.29 9.93
CA ALA A 56 -0.70 1.59 10.57
C ALA A 56 0.34 1.13 9.54
N GLY A 57 -0.10 0.63 8.38
CA GLY A 57 0.79 0.33 7.25
C GLY A 57 1.55 1.56 6.77
N LEU A 58 0.87 2.70 6.63
CA LEU A 58 1.50 3.97 6.27
C LEU A 58 2.49 4.45 7.34
N ALA A 59 2.16 4.32 8.63
CA ALA A 59 3.05 4.69 9.72
C ALA A 59 4.33 3.82 9.71
N LEU A 60 4.20 2.51 9.48
CA LEU A 60 5.34 1.61 9.33
C LEU A 60 6.21 2.00 8.12
N PHE A 61 5.57 2.38 7.00
CA PHE A 61 6.29 2.92 5.84
C PHE A 61 7.07 4.20 6.21
N GLY A 62 6.44 5.14 6.92
CA GLY A 62 7.10 6.37 7.39
C GLY A 62 8.28 6.09 8.33
N VAL A 63 8.20 5.07 9.18
CA VAL A 63 9.35 4.64 10.01
C VAL A 63 10.50 4.14 9.13
N ALA A 64 10.21 3.39 8.06
CA ALA A 64 11.24 2.93 7.12
C ALA A 64 11.86 4.10 6.33
N GLU A 65 11.07 5.11 5.99
CA GLU A 65 11.57 6.34 5.34
C GLU A 65 12.53 7.10 6.27
N VAL A 66 12.15 7.27 7.55
CA VAL A 66 13.02 7.88 8.56
C VAL A 66 14.32 7.08 8.74
N ALA A 67 14.24 5.74 8.81
CA ALA A 67 15.43 4.89 8.85
C ALA A 67 16.30 5.07 7.60
N GLY A 68 15.69 5.14 6.41
CA GLY A 68 16.37 5.41 5.15
C GLY A 68 17.11 6.75 5.15
N TYR A 69 16.51 7.80 5.72
CA TYR A 69 17.16 9.10 5.89
C TYR A 69 18.42 9.01 6.75
N PHE A 70 18.37 8.29 7.88
CA PHE A 70 19.55 8.10 8.73
C PHE A 70 20.66 7.31 8.03
N ILE A 71 20.30 6.27 7.27
CA ILE A 71 21.25 5.49 6.47
C ILE A 71 21.90 6.39 5.41
N ALA A 72 21.11 7.13 4.64
CA ALA A 72 21.61 8.06 3.62
C ALA A 72 22.56 9.10 4.22
N ARG A 73 22.21 9.67 5.38
CA ARG A 73 23.05 10.63 6.10
C ARG A 73 24.37 10.02 6.55
N ALA A 74 24.37 8.79 7.05
CA ALA A 74 25.58 8.09 7.46
C ALA A 74 26.51 7.78 6.29
N MET A 75 25.95 7.50 5.11
CA MET A 75 26.70 7.11 3.91
C MET A 75 27.05 8.30 3.00
N GLY A 76 26.47 9.48 3.23
CA GLY A 76 26.72 10.69 2.44
C GLY A 76 26.08 10.71 1.05
N ASP A 77 25.23 9.73 0.70
CA ASP A 77 24.52 9.66 -0.58
C ASP A 77 23.04 9.26 -0.35
N PRO A 78 22.07 10.07 -0.84
CA PRO A 78 20.63 9.81 -0.74
C PRO A 78 20.19 8.42 -1.22
N ARG A 79 20.89 7.84 -2.19
CA ARG A 79 20.54 6.53 -2.78
C ARG A 79 20.60 5.38 -1.78
N TRP A 80 21.39 5.51 -0.72
CA TRP A 80 21.45 4.49 0.33
C TRP A 80 20.13 4.36 1.12
N SER A 81 19.27 5.38 1.09
CA SER A 81 17.92 5.28 1.68
C SER A 81 17.08 4.17 1.02
N LEU A 82 17.35 3.80 -0.24
CA LEU A 82 16.67 2.72 -0.95
C LEU A 82 16.80 1.38 -0.23
N LEU A 83 17.84 1.16 0.58
CA LEU A 83 17.99 -0.07 1.36
C LEU A 83 16.86 -0.27 2.37
N ALA A 84 16.27 0.81 2.89
CA ALA A 84 15.12 0.75 3.79
C ALA A 84 13.81 1.01 3.04
N VAL A 85 13.81 2.01 2.15
CA VAL A 85 12.61 2.48 1.47
C VAL A 85 12.11 1.48 0.43
N LEU A 86 12.98 0.88 -0.39
CA LEU A 86 12.54 -0.03 -1.45
C LEU A 86 11.91 -1.33 -0.90
N PRO A 87 12.50 -2.04 0.08
CA PRO A 87 11.83 -3.19 0.69
C PRO A 87 10.49 -2.83 1.33
N ALA A 88 10.41 -1.68 2.01
CA ALA A 88 9.16 -1.20 2.59
C ALA A 88 8.10 -0.90 1.51
N MET A 89 8.50 -0.29 0.39
CA MET A 89 7.62 -0.06 -0.75
C MET A 89 7.09 -1.38 -1.32
N LEU A 90 7.97 -2.36 -1.56
CA LEU A 90 7.57 -3.66 -2.11
C LEU A 90 6.64 -4.42 -1.16
N ALA A 91 6.84 -4.32 0.15
CA ALA A 91 5.96 -4.95 1.14
C ALA A 91 4.59 -4.25 1.24
N TYR A 92 4.57 -2.92 1.16
CA TYR A 92 3.35 -2.13 1.33
C TYR A 92 2.50 -2.04 0.07
N ALA A 93 3.13 -1.99 -1.11
CA ALA A 93 2.47 -1.76 -2.39
C ALA A 93 1.27 -2.69 -2.68
N PRO A 94 1.34 -4.02 -2.49
CA PRO A 94 0.20 -4.89 -2.77
C PRO A 94 -1.04 -4.51 -1.95
N VAL A 95 -0.86 -4.13 -0.68
CA VAL A 95 -1.95 -3.70 0.20
C VAL A 95 -2.50 -2.35 -0.25
N THR A 96 -1.63 -1.42 -0.60
CA THR A 96 -1.99 -0.09 -1.09
C THR A 96 -2.82 -0.16 -2.37
N PHE A 97 -2.38 -0.94 -3.36
CA PHE A 97 -3.11 -1.10 -4.62
C PHE A 97 -4.43 -1.86 -4.45
N ALA A 98 -4.49 -2.82 -3.53
CA ALA A 98 -5.73 -3.52 -3.19
C ALA A 98 -6.78 -2.58 -2.58
N MET A 99 -6.35 -1.71 -1.66
CA MET A 99 -7.24 -0.86 -0.88
C MET A 99 -7.56 0.47 -1.57
N ALA A 100 -6.65 0.98 -2.40
CA ALA A 100 -6.82 2.16 -3.24
C ALA A 100 -6.73 1.80 -4.73
N PRO A 101 -7.71 1.06 -5.26
CA PRO A 101 -7.75 0.78 -6.69
C PRO A 101 -7.88 2.10 -7.47
N ILE A 102 -6.96 2.30 -8.41
CA ILE A 102 -6.84 3.54 -9.20
C ILE A 102 -7.88 3.57 -10.34
N ASP A 103 -8.44 2.42 -10.69
CA ASP A 103 -9.35 2.23 -11.79
C ASP A 103 -10.64 1.48 -11.37
N THR A 104 -11.66 1.56 -12.23
CA THR A 104 -12.97 0.95 -11.96
C THR A 104 -12.89 -0.58 -11.89
N LEU A 105 -12.02 -1.21 -12.68
CA LEU A 105 -11.87 -2.67 -12.69
C LEU A 105 -11.26 -3.14 -11.37
N GLY A 106 -10.19 -2.50 -10.90
CA GLY A 106 -9.58 -2.79 -9.59
C GLY A 106 -10.58 -2.62 -8.44
N PHE A 107 -11.44 -1.59 -8.49
CA PHE A 107 -12.47 -1.38 -7.48
C PHE A 107 -13.51 -2.50 -7.45
N GLN A 108 -13.93 -2.98 -8.62
CA GLN A 108 -14.84 -4.12 -8.71
C GLN A 108 -14.18 -5.42 -8.24
N GLN A 109 -12.92 -5.66 -8.61
CA GLN A 109 -12.15 -6.82 -8.17
C GLN A 109 -12.00 -6.85 -6.64
N TRP A 110 -11.64 -5.72 -6.02
CA TRP A 110 -11.50 -5.65 -4.57
C TRP A 110 -12.84 -5.92 -3.85
N ARG A 111 -13.95 -5.35 -4.36
CA ARG A 111 -15.29 -5.65 -3.83
C ARG A 111 -15.66 -7.11 -3.99
N GLU A 112 -15.30 -7.72 -5.11
CA GLU A 112 -15.53 -9.13 -5.38
C GLU A 112 -14.72 -10.03 -4.42
N SER A 113 -13.46 -9.70 -4.15
CA SER A 113 -12.63 -10.38 -3.14
C SER A 113 -13.24 -10.27 -1.74
N LEU A 114 -13.75 -9.09 -1.36
CA LEU A 114 -14.48 -8.90 -0.10
C LEU A 114 -15.78 -9.71 -0.05
N ARG A 115 -16.54 -9.74 -1.15
CA ARG A 115 -17.76 -10.54 -1.27
C ARG A 115 -17.48 -12.03 -1.15
N LYS A 116 -16.46 -12.54 -1.82
CA LYS A 116 -15.98 -13.94 -1.71
C LYS A 116 -15.53 -14.29 -0.30
N ALA A 117 -14.96 -13.32 0.43
CA ALA A 117 -14.62 -13.48 1.85
C ALA A 117 -15.85 -13.47 2.77
N GLY A 118 -17.06 -13.19 2.24
CA GLY A 118 -18.32 -13.19 2.98
C GLY A 118 -18.76 -11.82 3.49
N ALA A 119 -18.21 -10.72 2.96
CA ALA A 119 -18.60 -9.36 3.32
C ALA A 119 -19.95 -8.97 2.69
N GLY A 120 -20.86 -8.41 3.51
CA GLY A 120 -22.12 -7.84 3.01
C GLY A 120 -21.90 -6.52 2.27
N ASP A 121 -22.92 -6.04 1.54
CA ASP A 121 -22.79 -4.85 0.67
C ASP A 121 -22.45 -3.55 1.42
N SER A 122 -22.88 -3.44 2.68
CA SER A 122 -22.48 -2.30 3.53
C SER A 122 -21.00 -2.40 3.93
N GLU A 123 -20.54 -3.58 4.33
CA GLU A 123 -19.14 -3.81 4.73
C GLU A 123 -18.20 -3.55 3.55
N GLN A 124 -18.52 -4.07 2.37
CA GLN A 124 -17.74 -3.84 1.14
C GLN A 124 -17.55 -2.34 0.87
N ARG A 125 -18.64 -1.55 0.89
CA ARG A 125 -18.59 -0.12 0.57
C ARG A 125 -17.77 0.68 1.59
N TRP A 126 -17.96 0.41 2.88
CA TRP A 126 -17.25 1.13 3.93
C TRP A 126 -15.78 0.75 4.02
N ILE A 127 -15.44 -0.54 3.89
CA ILE A 127 -14.05 -1.00 3.85
C ILE A 127 -13.34 -0.40 2.63
N ALA A 128 -13.96 -0.45 1.45
CA ALA A 128 -13.37 0.10 0.24
C ALA A 128 -13.20 1.63 0.31
N ARG A 129 -14.17 2.38 0.87
CA ARG A 129 -14.05 3.84 1.00
C ARG A 129 -13.05 4.27 2.08
N LEU A 130 -13.12 3.69 3.27
CA LEU A 130 -12.34 4.17 4.41
C LEU A 130 -10.92 3.58 4.46
N GLY A 131 -10.73 2.35 4.00
CA GLY A 131 -9.38 1.79 3.79
C GLY A 131 -8.67 2.42 2.59
N GLY A 132 -9.42 2.87 1.57
CA GLY A 132 -8.85 3.47 0.37
C GLY A 132 -8.24 4.86 0.56
N LEU A 133 -8.77 5.67 1.48
CA LEU A 133 -8.24 7.02 1.77
C LEU A 133 -6.78 6.98 2.25
N PRO A 134 -6.42 6.24 3.31
CA PRO A 134 -5.02 6.13 3.73
C PRO A 134 -4.14 5.43 2.70
N ALA A 135 -4.68 4.48 1.92
CA ALA A 135 -3.91 3.83 0.86
C ALA A 135 -3.58 4.80 -0.28
N LEU A 136 -4.49 5.70 -0.68
CA LEU A 136 -4.19 6.77 -1.63
C LEU A 136 -3.10 7.71 -1.11
N LEU A 137 -3.17 8.09 0.17
CA LEU A 137 -2.11 8.88 0.81
C LEU A 137 -0.79 8.10 0.81
N GLY A 138 -0.81 6.81 1.12
CA GLY A 138 0.36 5.96 1.08
C GLY A 138 1.01 5.88 -0.31
N LEU A 139 0.21 5.82 -1.37
CA LEU A 139 0.72 5.87 -2.75
C LEU A 139 1.41 7.19 -3.06
N SER A 140 0.82 8.32 -2.65
CA SER A 140 1.43 9.65 -2.80
C SER A 140 2.73 9.78 -2.00
N VAL A 141 2.78 9.25 -0.79
CA VAL A 141 3.98 9.27 0.07
C VAL A 141 5.07 8.38 -0.53
N MET A 142 4.74 7.19 -1.03
CA MET A 142 5.70 6.33 -1.72
C MET A 142 6.31 7.04 -2.93
N ILE A 143 5.49 7.70 -3.76
CA ILE A 143 6.01 8.43 -4.92
C ILE A 143 6.90 9.60 -4.47
N SER A 144 6.44 10.38 -3.48
CA SER A 144 7.16 11.55 -2.96
C SER A 144 8.51 11.18 -2.34
N ALA A 145 8.60 10.02 -1.66
CA ALA A 145 9.83 9.52 -1.06
C ALA A 145 10.95 9.23 -2.08
N LEU A 146 10.61 9.04 -3.37
CA LEU A 146 11.59 8.80 -4.43
C LEU A 146 12.25 10.09 -4.94
N PHE A 147 11.56 11.24 -4.84
CA PHE A 147 12.07 12.52 -5.34
C PHE A 147 13.41 12.92 -4.72
N PRO A 148 13.56 12.98 -3.38
CA PRO A 148 14.84 13.38 -2.77
C PRO A 148 15.98 12.36 -2.96
N ILE A 149 15.67 11.16 -3.46
CA ILE A 149 16.66 10.11 -3.73
C ILE A 149 17.31 10.29 -5.11
N PHE A 150 16.52 10.77 -6.08
CA PHE A 150 16.92 10.79 -7.49
C PHE A 150 17.04 12.19 -8.11
N LEU A 151 16.48 13.23 -7.48
CA LEU A 151 16.62 14.65 -7.88
C LEU A 151 17.68 15.34 -7.05
#